data_AF-A0A7V9N3S9-F1
#
_entry.id   AF-A0A7V9N3S9-F1
#
_cell.length_a   1.000
_cell.length_b   1.000
_cell.length_c   1.000
_cell.angle_alpha   90.00
_cell.angle_beta   90.00
_cell.angle_gamma   90.00
#
_symmetry.space_group_name_H-M   'P 1'
#
loop_
_entity.id
_entity.type
_entity.pdbx_description
1 polymer ?
#
loop_
_entity_poly.entity_id
_entity_poly.type
_entity_poly.pdbx_seq_one_letter_code
_entity_poly.pdbx_strand_id
1 'polypeptide(L)'
;TALLIAPSRTRLETSLGLCVVAICLLSVGCSSGAAVDAQRDQKRDAGLSDQLAAQQATRTVQRYFPATGTPSPTEAPPPALGGIAITFGFRPDGTPDGSYASVPAGVGTAYAAVRLTGVSSGQVVRAVVTDSWGNGIASAEIAIDPGAADRWLALPVGLPAELAPGEYGLFVFADDRPLGSLAFAVTGTGSSAQLLPDLPVNPQVRSTVPPPGAAPPAGQPTPQGAPGTEQLIPTIAASG
;
A
#
# COMPACT_ATOMS: atom_id res chain seq x y z
N THR A 1 -15.70 -6.53 131.85
CA THR A 1 -14.40 -7.13 131.50
C THR A 1 -14.26 -7.06 129.99
N ALA A 2 -13.32 -6.26 129.51
CA ALA A 2 -13.13 -5.98 128.08
C ALA A 2 -12.39 -7.15 127.39
N LEU A 3 -12.84 -7.53 126.19
CA LEU A 3 -12.04 -8.36 125.27
C LEU A 3 -12.02 -7.69 123.89
N LEU A 4 -10.82 -7.26 123.53
CA LEU A 4 -10.41 -6.61 122.29
C LEU A 4 -10.33 -7.66 121.16
N ILE A 5 -10.93 -7.39 120.00
CA ILE A 5 -10.67 -8.14 118.75
C ILE A 5 -10.16 -7.13 117.71
N ALA A 6 -8.91 -7.32 117.29
CA ALA A 6 -8.23 -6.51 116.29
C ALA A 6 -8.61 -6.94 114.85
N PRO A 7 -8.86 -6.01 113.92
CA PRO A 7 -9.08 -6.33 112.51
C PRO A 7 -7.77 -6.48 111.73
N SER A 8 -7.74 -7.50 110.87
CA SER A 8 -6.65 -7.89 109.98
C SER A 8 -6.46 -6.92 108.81
N ARG A 9 -5.23 -6.38 108.69
CA ARG A 9 -4.76 -5.52 107.59
C ARG A 9 -4.20 -6.35 106.44
N THR A 10 -5.01 -6.77 105.47
CA THR A 10 -4.51 -7.44 104.24
C THR A 10 -5.39 -7.16 103.01
N ARG A 11 -5.72 -5.89 102.72
CA ARG A 11 -6.48 -5.52 101.48
C ARG A 11 -6.03 -4.26 100.74
N LEU A 12 -4.83 -3.72 101.02
CA LEU A 12 -4.40 -2.44 100.41
C LEU A 12 -3.28 -2.56 99.37
N GLU A 13 -2.56 -3.68 99.27
CA GLU A 13 -1.37 -3.75 98.39
C GLU A 13 -1.66 -4.22 96.95
N THR A 14 -2.81 -4.84 96.67
CA THR A 14 -3.17 -5.29 95.31
C THR A 14 -3.85 -4.23 94.44
N SER A 15 -4.30 -3.11 95.01
CA SER A 15 -4.99 -2.04 94.26
C SER A 15 -4.03 -1.07 93.56
N LEU A 16 -2.86 -0.83 94.17
CA LEU A 16 -1.89 0.16 93.69
C LEU A 16 -1.13 -0.31 92.44
N GLY A 17 -0.82 -1.61 92.35
CA GLY A 17 -0.15 -2.19 91.17
C GLY A 17 -1.01 -2.15 89.90
N LEU A 18 -2.32 -2.35 90.02
CA LEU A 18 -3.24 -2.36 88.88
C LEU A 18 -3.41 -0.95 88.28
N CYS A 19 -3.43 0.09 89.12
CA CYS A 19 -3.54 1.48 88.67
C CYS A 19 -2.29 1.94 87.90
N VAL A 20 -1.08 1.55 88.34
CA VAL A 20 0.16 1.92 87.65
C VAL A 20 0.24 1.26 86.27
N VAL A 21 -0.15 -0.01 86.13
CA VAL A 21 -0.19 -0.69 84.84
C VAL A 21 -1.23 -0.07 83.89
N ALA A 22 -2.41 0.32 84.40
CA ALA A 22 -3.43 0.99 83.59
C ALA A 22 -2.98 2.37 83.09
N ILE A 23 -2.28 3.15 83.93
CA ILE A 23 -1.75 4.48 83.56
C ILE A 23 -0.60 4.35 82.55
N CYS A 24 0.27 3.35 82.69
CA CYS A 24 1.33 3.07 81.72
C CYS A 24 0.77 2.61 80.35
N LEU A 25 -0.34 1.85 80.32
CA LEU A 25 -0.96 1.44 79.05
C LEU A 25 -1.70 2.59 78.34
N LEU A 26 -2.29 3.53 79.08
CA LEU A 26 -2.96 4.69 78.50
C LEU A 26 -1.99 5.73 77.91
N SER A 27 -0.75 5.78 78.40
CA SER A 27 0.27 6.73 77.90
C SER A 27 0.98 6.27 76.62
N VAL A 28 0.97 4.97 76.30
CA VAL A 28 1.58 4.43 75.06
C VAL A 28 0.65 4.60 73.84
N GLY A 29 -0.66 4.77 74.05
CA GLY A 29 -1.66 4.89 72.97
C GLY A 29 -1.67 6.23 72.23
N CYS A 30 -1.24 7.33 72.85
CA CYS A 30 -1.32 8.67 72.23
C CYS A 30 -0.18 9.02 71.28
N SER A 31 0.98 8.36 71.34
CA SER A 31 2.14 8.69 70.49
C SER A 31 2.18 7.90 69.16
N SER A 32 1.34 6.88 69.01
CA SER A 32 1.40 5.98 67.86
C SER A 32 0.71 6.53 66.60
N GLY A 33 -0.19 7.51 66.74
CA GLY A 33 -0.85 8.17 65.59
C GLY A 33 0.08 9.08 64.80
N ALA A 34 0.85 9.93 65.50
CA ALA A 34 1.71 10.93 64.86
C ALA A 34 2.84 10.31 64.01
N ALA A 35 3.40 9.17 64.43
CA ALA A 35 4.47 8.50 63.69
C ALA A 35 3.96 7.83 62.40
N VAL A 36 2.74 7.30 62.42
CA VAL A 36 2.10 6.67 61.24
C VAL A 36 1.70 7.74 60.23
N ASP A 37 1.16 8.87 60.69
CA ASP A 37 0.79 9.99 59.82
C ASP A 37 2.03 10.63 59.17
N ALA A 38 3.12 10.83 59.93
CA ALA A 38 4.39 11.32 59.38
C ALA A 38 4.97 10.39 58.30
N GLN A 39 4.92 9.06 58.48
CA GLN A 39 5.32 8.12 57.43
C GLN A 39 4.41 8.16 56.20
N ARG A 40 3.12 8.43 56.38
CA ARG A 40 2.14 8.48 55.29
C ARG A 40 2.32 9.75 54.46
N ASP A 41 2.59 10.87 55.13
CA ASP A 41 2.90 12.15 54.48
C ASP A 41 4.25 12.07 53.76
N GLN A 42 5.27 11.47 54.38
CA GLN A 42 6.56 11.27 53.73
C GLN A 42 6.48 10.38 52.48
N LYS A 43 5.61 9.35 52.49
CA LYS A 43 5.34 8.53 51.29
C LYS A 43 4.54 9.29 50.22
N ARG A 44 3.64 10.19 50.62
CA ARG A 44 2.89 11.05 49.68
C ARG A 44 3.83 12.06 49.01
N ASP A 45 4.74 12.63 49.77
CA ASP A 45 5.66 13.66 49.30
C ASP A 45 6.82 13.10 48.47
N ALA A 46 7.24 11.84 48.73
CA ALA A 46 8.29 11.18 47.96
C ALA A 46 7.98 11.10 46.45
N GLY A 47 6.70 10.95 46.06
CA GLY A 47 6.30 10.88 44.65
C GLY A 47 5.99 12.22 43.98
N LEU A 48 5.94 13.32 44.76
CA LEU A 48 5.55 14.64 44.26
C LEU A 48 6.65 15.26 43.39
N SER A 49 7.92 14.99 43.71
CA SER A 49 9.07 15.48 42.94
C SER A 49 9.11 14.88 41.53
N ASP A 50 8.88 13.58 41.39
CA ASP A 50 8.82 12.88 40.10
C ASP A 50 7.64 13.35 39.24
N GLN A 51 6.48 13.59 39.86
CA GLN A 51 5.32 14.14 39.16
C GLN A 51 5.56 15.56 38.66
N LEU A 52 6.21 16.41 39.46
CA LEU A 52 6.58 17.76 39.04
C LEU A 52 7.62 17.74 37.91
N ALA A 53 8.61 16.85 37.97
CA ALA A 53 9.58 16.67 36.90
C ALA A 53 8.91 16.22 35.58
N ALA A 54 7.98 15.28 35.64
CA ALA A 54 7.22 14.83 34.46
C ALA A 54 6.32 15.95 33.88
N GLN A 55 5.66 16.73 34.73
CA GLN A 55 4.85 17.88 34.29
C GLN A 55 5.72 18.98 33.66
N GLN A 56 6.88 19.29 34.24
CA GLN A 56 7.83 20.26 33.69
C GLN A 56 8.41 19.80 32.35
N ALA A 57 8.73 18.51 32.20
CA ALA A 57 9.19 17.94 30.93
C ALA A 57 8.14 18.11 29.82
N THR A 58 6.88 17.79 30.11
CA THR A 58 5.78 17.92 29.14
C THR A 58 5.56 19.38 28.73
N ARG A 59 5.62 20.31 29.69
CA ARG A 59 5.43 21.75 29.45
C ARG A 59 6.59 22.36 28.65
N THR A 60 7.80 21.87 28.88
CA THR A 60 9.01 22.25 28.12
C THR A 60 8.89 21.76 26.67
N VAL A 61 8.46 20.52 26.46
CA VAL A 61 8.26 19.98 25.11
C VAL A 61 7.20 20.78 24.35
N GLN A 62 6.05 21.07 24.96
CA GLN A 62 4.99 21.86 24.31
C GLN A 62 5.41 23.31 23.98
N ARG A 63 6.32 23.89 24.77
CA ARG A 63 6.75 25.29 24.58
C ARG A 63 7.84 25.44 23.53
N TYR A 64 8.73 24.47 23.40
CA TYR A 64 9.88 24.54 22.50
C TYR A 64 9.72 23.69 21.23
N PHE A 65 8.79 22.73 21.24
CA PHE A 65 8.40 21.95 20.08
C PHE A 65 6.93 22.26 19.80
N PRO A 66 6.63 23.35 19.05
CA PRO A 66 5.27 23.56 18.56
C PRO A 66 4.81 22.27 17.86
N ALA A 67 3.53 21.92 18.00
CA ALA A 67 2.98 20.76 17.32
C ALA A 67 3.41 20.80 15.86
N THR A 68 4.27 19.86 15.46
CA THR A 68 4.64 19.69 14.06
C THR A 68 3.33 19.53 13.32
N GLY A 69 3.04 20.44 12.39
CA GLY A 69 1.79 20.40 11.64
C GLY A 69 1.56 18.97 11.16
N THR A 70 0.37 18.42 11.43
CA THR A 70 0.01 17.09 10.97
C THR A 70 0.38 17.03 9.49
N PRO A 71 1.23 16.08 9.06
CA PRO A 71 1.63 16.01 7.66
C PRO A 71 0.35 15.99 6.84
N SER A 72 0.27 16.88 5.84
CA SER A 72 -0.86 16.89 4.93
C SER A 72 -1.02 15.48 4.37
N PRO A 73 -2.25 14.94 4.26
CA PRO A 73 -2.49 13.68 3.59
C PRO A 73 -1.77 13.72 2.24
N THR A 74 -0.86 12.77 2.03
CA THR A 74 -0.20 12.63 0.72
C THR A 74 -1.24 12.08 -0.23
N GLU A 75 -1.49 12.79 -1.32
CA GLU A 75 -2.42 12.34 -2.36
C GLU A 75 -1.93 11.00 -2.93
N ALA A 76 -2.84 10.03 -3.04
CA ALA A 76 -2.50 8.75 -3.63
C ALA A 76 -2.15 8.95 -5.12
N PRO A 77 -1.11 8.28 -5.64
CA PRO A 77 -0.78 8.37 -7.05
C PRO A 77 -1.96 7.86 -7.89
N PRO A 78 -2.21 8.48 -9.06
CA PRO A 78 -3.29 8.03 -9.93
C PRO A 78 -3.06 6.59 -10.42
N PRO A 79 -4.14 5.83 -10.69
CA PRO A 79 -4.02 4.48 -11.20
C PRO A 79 -3.38 4.48 -12.59
N ALA A 80 -2.46 3.54 -12.81
CA ALA A 80 -1.76 3.37 -14.07
C ALA A 80 -1.65 1.88 -14.45
N LEU A 81 -1.63 1.62 -15.76
CA LEU A 81 -1.44 0.28 -16.30
C LEU A 81 0.06 -0.04 -16.35
N GLY A 82 0.48 -1.03 -15.56
CA GLY A 82 1.84 -1.57 -15.59
C GLY A 82 2.03 -2.70 -16.60
N GLY A 83 0.95 -3.38 -17.00
CA GLY A 83 1.00 -4.44 -18.01
C GLY A 83 -0.39 -4.98 -18.37
N ILE A 84 -0.53 -5.46 -19.61
CA ILE A 84 -1.76 -6.07 -20.14
C ILE A 84 -1.40 -7.28 -20.99
N ALA A 85 -2.13 -8.37 -20.82
CA ALA A 85 -2.01 -9.58 -21.62
C ALA A 85 -3.38 -10.28 -21.71
N ILE A 86 -3.58 -11.04 -22.77
CA ILE A 86 -4.68 -12.02 -22.84
C ILE A 86 -4.06 -13.41 -22.62
N THR A 87 -4.65 -14.21 -21.74
CA THR A 87 -4.16 -15.54 -21.34
C THR A 87 -5.30 -16.51 -21.07
N PHE A 88 -5.03 -17.81 -21.06
CA PHE A 88 -5.99 -18.84 -20.62
C PHE A 88 -5.78 -19.29 -19.17
N GLY A 89 -4.68 -18.84 -18.55
CA GLY A 89 -4.33 -19.29 -17.21
C GLY A 89 -3.29 -18.41 -16.54
N PHE A 90 -3.09 -18.69 -15.26
CA PHE A 90 -2.11 -18.05 -14.41
C PHE A 90 -1.23 -19.11 -13.79
N ARG A 91 0.04 -18.75 -13.62
CA ARG A 91 1.03 -19.58 -12.93
C ARG A 91 0.81 -19.51 -11.41
N PRO A 92 1.43 -20.42 -10.63
CA PRO A 92 1.34 -20.38 -9.17
C PRO A 92 1.84 -19.08 -8.52
N ASP A 93 2.70 -18.33 -9.22
CA ASP A 93 3.21 -17.02 -8.78
C ASP A 93 2.25 -15.85 -9.09
N GLY A 94 1.11 -16.13 -9.73
CA GLY A 94 0.11 -15.14 -10.13
C GLY A 94 0.42 -14.42 -11.44
N THR A 95 1.51 -14.75 -12.14
CA THR A 95 1.79 -14.19 -13.47
C THR A 95 0.95 -14.88 -14.55
N PRO A 96 0.58 -14.17 -15.64
CA PRO A 96 -0.13 -14.79 -16.75
C PRO A 96 0.72 -15.90 -17.39
N ASP A 97 0.11 -17.03 -17.71
CA ASP A 97 0.79 -18.14 -18.40
C ASP A 97 0.93 -17.89 -19.91
N GLY A 98 1.67 -16.83 -20.22
CA GLY A 98 1.86 -16.32 -21.58
C GLY A 98 0.97 -15.12 -21.92
N SER A 99 1.26 -14.53 -23.08
CA SER A 99 0.46 -13.50 -23.72
C SER A 99 0.16 -13.97 -25.14
N TYR A 100 -1.11 -14.08 -25.50
CA TYR A 100 -1.50 -14.61 -26.80
C TYR A 100 -1.76 -13.47 -27.79
N ALA A 101 -1.14 -13.55 -28.97
CA ALA A 101 -1.45 -12.66 -30.09
C ALA A 101 -2.81 -13.00 -30.71
N SER A 102 -3.23 -14.26 -30.59
CA SER A 102 -4.50 -14.71 -31.13
C SER A 102 -5.19 -15.76 -30.26
N VAL A 103 -6.52 -15.72 -30.25
CA VAL A 103 -7.39 -16.58 -29.44
C VAL A 103 -8.47 -17.20 -30.32
N PRO A 104 -8.76 -18.51 -30.21
CA PRO A 104 -9.86 -19.13 -30.96
C PRO A 104 -11.23 -18.62 -30.50
N ALA A 105 -12.13 -18.39 -31.45
CA ALA A 105 -13.54 -18.19 -31.16
C ALA A 105 -14.10 -19.41 -30.40
N GLY A 106 -14.99 -19.17 -29.44
CA GLY A 106 -15.62 -20.24 -28.67
C GLY A 106 -14.72 -20.97 -27.68
N VAL A 107 -13.55 -20.41 -27.33
CA VAL A 107 -12.68 -20.95 -26.26
C VAL A 107 -13.34 -20.92 -24.87
N GLY A 108 -14.53 -20.30 -24.75
CA GLY A 108 -15.26 -20.14 -23.51
C GLY A 108 -14.75 -18.91 -22.77
N THR A 109 -13.79 -19.11 -21.86
CA THR A 109 -13.25 -18.03 -21.02
C THR A 109 -11.78 -17.83 -21.30
N ALA A 110 -11.44 -16.63 -21.79
CA ALA A 110 -10.09 -16.11 -21.72
C ALA A 110 -9.98 -15.16 -20.52
N TYR A 111 -8.77 -14.83 -20.09
CA TYR A 111 -8.53 -13.86 -19.04
C TYR A 111 -7.79 -12.65 -19.61
N ALA A 112 -8.35 -11.46 -19.39
CA ALA A 112 -7.62 -10.22 -19.48
C ALA A 112 -6.76 -10.11 -18.21
N ALA A 113 -5.48 -10.45 -18.33
CA ALA A 113 -4.50 -10.25 -17.28
C ALA A 113 -4.06 -8.80 -17.30
N VAL A 114 -4.24 -8.08 -16.18
CA VAL A 114 -3.75 -6.71 -16.04
C VAL A 114 -2.99 -6.50 -14.76
N ARG A 115 -1.86 -5.81 -14.86
CA ARG A 115 -1.08 -5.35 -13.72
C ARG A 115 -1.29 -3.86 -13.56
N LEU A 116 -1.81 -3.45 -12.41
CA LEU A 116 -2.12 -2.06 -12.12
C LEU A 116 -1.26 -1.55 -10.96
N THR A 117 -0.90 -0.28 -11.04
CA THR A 117 -0.18 0.44 -9.97
C THR A 117 -1.02 1.65 -9.53
N GLY A 118 -0.91 2.05 -8.27
CA GLY A 118 -1.64 3.23 -7.77
C GLY A 118 -3.16 3.04 -7.66
N VAL A 119 -3.63 1.79 -7.57
CA VAL A 119 -5.04 1.47 -7.33
C VAL A 119 -5.35 1.41 -5.83
N SER A 120 -6.55 1.84 -5.46
CA SER A 120 -7.04 1.80 -4.07
C SER A 120 -7.99 0.63 -3.85
N SER A 121 -8.09 0.13 -2.61
CA SER A 121 -9.07 -0.90 -2.26
C SER A 121 -10.49 -0.39 -2.53
N GLY A 122 -11.32 -1.24 -3.13
CA GLY A 122 -12.71 -0.90 -3.51
C GLY A 122 -12.84 -0.18 -4.85
N GLN A 123 -11.74 0.24 -5.48
CA GLN A 123 -11.73 0.72 -6.86
C GLN A 123 -12.18 -0.39 -7.82
N VAL A 124 -12.90 -0.03 -8.87
CA VAL A 124 -13.43 -0.99 -9.83
C VAL A 124 -12.58 -0.97 -11.10
N VAL A 125 -12.11 -2.15 -11.50
CA VAL A 125 -11.37 -2.34 -12.75
C VAL A 125 -12.27 -3.07 -13.74
N ARG A 126 -12.38 -2.51 -14.94
CA ARG A 126 -13.21 -3.06 -16.01
C ARG A 126 -12.37 -3.33 -17.25
N ALA A 127 -12.49 -4.53 -17.79
CA ALA A 127 -11.96 -4.91 -19.10
C ALA A 127 -13.11 -5.03 -20.11
N VAL A 128 -12.95 -4.43 -21.28
CA VAL A 128 -13.94 -4.46 -22.36
C VAL A 128 -13.27 -4.94 -23.63
N VAL A 129 -13.82 -5.99 -24.25
CA VAL A 129 -13.41 -6.43 -25.58
C VAL A 129 -14.33 -5.80 -26.61
N THR A 130 -13.72 -5.27 -27.66
CA THR A 130 -14.40 -4.61 -28.77
C THR A 130 -13.99 -5.22 -30.10
N ASP A 131 -14.89 -5.21 -31.07
CA ASP A 131 -14.57 -5.54 -32.46
C ASP A 131 -13.84 -4.39 -33.17
N SER A 132 -13.46 -4.60 -34.44
CA SER A 132 -12.80 -3.58 -35.28
C SER A 132 -13.66 -2.34 -35.55
N TRP A 133 -14.96 -2.38 -35.27
CA TRP A 133 -15.88 -1.24 -35.39
C TRP A 133 -16.08 -0.50 -34.06
N GLY A 134 -15.47 -0.98 -32.97
CA GLY A 134 -15.58 -0.41 -31.63
C GLY A 134 -16.82 -0.87 -30.86
N ASN A 135 -17.56 -1.88 -31.32
CA ASN A 135 -18.70 -2.41 -30.59
C ASN A 135 -18.23 -3.31 -29.44
N GLY A 136 -18.77 -3.11 -28.24
CA GLY A 136 -18.50 -3.95 -27.09
C GLY A 136 -19.07 -5.36 -27.26
N ILE A 137 -18.19 -6.35 -27.21
CA ILE A 137 -18.51 -7.78 -27.37
C ILE A 137 -18.64 -8.47 -26.02
N ALA A 138 -17.71 -8.18 -25.12
CA ALA A 138 -17.64 -8.77 -23.79
C ALA A 138 -17.08 -7.77 -22.80
N SER A 139 -17.52 -7.86 -21.55
CA SER A 139 -17.00 -7.06 -20.46
C SER A 139 -16.82 -7.90 -19.21
N ALA A 140 -15.80 -7.55 -18.44
CA ALA A 140 -15.48 -8.16 -17.16
C ALA A 140 -15.13 -7.05 -16.17
N GLU A 141 -15.57 -7.20 -14.94
CA GLU A 141 -15.38 -6.19 -13.89
C GLU A 141 -14.99 -6.87 -12.59
N ILE A 142 -14.04 -6.26 -11.87
CA ILE A 142 -13.60 -6.73 -10.55
C ILE A 142 -13.29 -5.55 -9.64
N ALA A 143 -13.73 -5.64 -8.38
CA ALA A 143 -13.33 -4.69 -7.35
C ALA A 143 -11.95 -5.07 -6.79
N ILE A 144 -11.10 -4.07 -6.54
CA ILE A 144 -9.77 -4.26 -5.98
C ILE A 144 -9.87 -4.64 -4.50
N ASP A 145 -9.44 -5.85 -4.16
CA ASP A 145 -9.30 -6.29 -2.78
C ASP A 145 -8.15 -5.56 -2.06
N PRO A 146 -8.21 -5.43 -0.72
CA PRO A 146 -7.09 -4.94 0.06
C PRO A 146 -5.86 -5.86 -0.13
N GLY A 147 -4.73 -5.28 -0.55
CA GLY A 147 -3.51 -6.03 -0.88
C GLY A 147 -3.45 -6.53 -2.33
N ALA A 148 -4.39 -6.14 -3.19
CA ALA A 148 -4.37 -6.41 -4.63
C ALA A 148 -3.64 -5.38 -5.47
N ALA A 149 -3.08 -4.34 -4.85
CA ALA A 149 -2.21 -3.40 -5.54
C ALA A 149 -0.95 -4.12 -6.06
N ASP A 150 -0.49 -3.73 -7.25
CA ASP A 150 0.76 -4.16 -7.88
C ASP A 150 0.88 -5.63 -8.30
N ARG A 151 -0.18 -6.44 -8.11
CA ARG A 151 -0.29 -7.81 -8.64
C ARG A 151 -1.04 -7.86 -9.98
N TRP A 152 -0.89 -8.97 -10.69
CA TRP A 152 -1.72 -9.28 -11.85
C TRP A 152 -3.15 -9.61 -11.38
N LEU A 153 -4.12 -9.03 -12.06
CA LEU A 153 -5.54 -9.28 -11.88
C LEU A 153 -6.04 -10.14 -13.03
N ALA A 154 -6.88 -11.12 -12.72
CA ALA A 154 -7.52 -12.00 -13.69
C ALA A 154 -8.95 -11.54 -13.94
N LEU A 155 -9.22 -10.92 -15.09
CA LEU A 155 -10.57 -10.54 -15.49
C LEU A 155 -11.10 -11.56 -16.51
N PRO A 156 -12.07 -12.42 -16.15
CA PRO A 156 -12.60 -13.44 -17.05
C PRO A 156 -13.46 -12.80 -18.14
N VAL A 157 -13.01 -12.91 -19.38
CA VAL A 157 -13.71 -12.43 -20.58
C VAL A 157 -14.30 -13.63 -21.32
N GLY A 158 -15.62 -13.68 -21.41
CA GLY A 158 -16.33 -14.67 -22.22
C GLY A 158 -16.23 -14.34 -23.71
N LEU A 159 -15.66 -15.24 -24.51
CA LEU A 159 -15.58 -15.09 -25.97
C LEU A 159 -16.59 -16.04 -26.64
N PRO A 160 -17.68 -15.52 -27.23
CA PRO A 160 -18.71 -16.37 -27.85
C PRO A 160 -18.15 -17.20 -29.03
N ALA A 161 -18.86 -18.28 -29.37
CA ALA A 161 -18.46 -19.18 -30.45
C ALA A 161 -18.70 -18.57 -31.84
N GLU A 162 -19.64 -17.63 -31.93
CA GLU A 162 -20.08 -16.97 -33.15
C GLU A 162 -19.22 -15.75 -33.53
N LEU A 163 -18.07 -15.55 -32.88
CA LEU A 163 -17.16 -14.45 -33.24
C LEU A 163 -16.58 -14.66 -34.64
N ALA A 164 -16.69 -13.62 -35.45
CA ALA A 164 -16.02 -13.57 -36.74
C ALA A 164 -14.49 -13.56 -36.53
N PRO A 165 -13.72 -14.30 -37.34
CA PRO A 165 -12.28 -14.15 -37.33
C PRO A 165 -11.88 -12.72 -37.69
N GLY A 166 -10.94 -12.13 -36.96
CA GLY A 166 -10.56 -10.73 -37.17
C GLY A 166 -9.71 -10.15 -36.04
N GLU A 167 -9.45 -8.84 -36.10
CA GLU A 167 -8.75 -8.11 -35.04
C GLU A 167 -9.75 -7.53 -34.03
N TYR A 168 -9.41 -7.66 -32.75
CA TYR A 168 -10.21 -7.22 -31.61
C TYR A 168 -9.34 -6.39 -30.66
N GLY A 169 -9.97 -5.45 -29.98
CA GLY A 169 -9.32 -4.59 -28.98
C GLY A 169 -9.79 -4.93 -27.57
N LEU A 170 -8.85 -5.15 -26.66
CA LEU A 170 -9.08 -5.24 -25.22
C LEU A 170 -8.73 -3.89 -24.58
N PHE A 171 -9.70 -3.23 -23.96
CA PHE A 171 -9.56 -1.94 -23.29
C PHE A 171 -9.73 -2.10 -21.79
N VAL A 172 -8.88 -1.44 -21.00
CA VAL A 172 -8.95 -1.50 -19.53
C VAL A 172 -9.19 -0.13 -18.93
N PHE A 173 -10.12 -0.10 -17.97
CA PHE A 173 -10.59 1.08 -17.27
C PHE A 173 -10.46 0.89 -15.76
N ALA A 174 -10.25 1.99 -15.04
CA ALA A 174 -10.47 2.06 -13.59
C ALA A 174 -11.43 3.22 -13.28
N ASP A 175 -12.57 2.93 -12.64
CA ASP A 175 -13.65 3.90 -12.36
C ASP A 175 -14.02 4.81 -13.55
N ASP A 176 -14.08 4.25 -14.77
CA ASP A 176 -14.32 4.93 -16.06
C ASP A 176 -13.14 5.68 -16.71
N ARG A 177 -11.97 5.73 -16.07
CA ARG A 177 -10.75 6.26 -16.73
C ARG A 177 -10.06 5.18 -17.57
N PRO A 178 -9.83 5.40 -18.88
CA PRO A 178 -9.07 4.45 -19.70
C PRO A 178 -7.60 4.43 -19.25
N LEU A 179 -7.08 3.24 -18.99
CA LEU A 179 -5.69 3.03 -18.57
C LEU A 179 -4.80 2.53 -19.71
N GLY A 180 -5.35 1.77 -20.66
CA GLY A 180 -4.64 1.29 -21.83
C GLY A 180 -5.42 0.24 -22.62
N SER A 181 -4.79 -0.29 -23.67
CA SER A 181 -5.41 -1.29 -24.55
C SER A 181 -4.39 -2.28 -25.13
N LEU A 182 -4.90 -3.42 -25.59
CA LEU A 182 -4.16 -4.47 -26.29
C LEU A 182 -4.97 -4.94 -27.51
N ALA A 183 -4.34 -4.98 -28.68
CA ALA A 183 -4.93 -5.61 -29.85
C ALA A 183 -4.57 -7.11 -29.89
N PHE A 184 -5.53 -7.95 -30.26
CA PHE A 184 -5.33 -9.39 -30.47
C PHE A 184 -6.25 -9.88 -31.59
N ALA A 185 -5.87 -10.98 -32.24
CA ALA A 185 -6.69 -11.60 -33.26
C ALA A 185 -7.62 -12.67 -32.66
N VAL A 186 -8.84 -12.76 -33.17
CA VAL A 186 -9.70 -13.93 -32.98
C VAL A 186 -9.60 -14.80 -34.22
N THR A 187 -9.30 -16.08 -34.03
CA THR A 187 -9.25 -17.07 -35.11
C THR A 187 -10.53 -17.92 -35.12
N GLY A 188 -10.86 -18.54 -36.25
CA GLY A 188 -12.04 -19.41 -36.35
C GLY A 188 -12.01 -20.59 -35.38
N THR A 189 -13.18 -21.18 -35.13
CA THR A 189 -13.35 -22.37 -34.28
C THR A 189 -12.44 -23.52 -34.74
N GLY A 190 -11.81 -24.21 -33.78
CA GLY A 190 -10.86 -25.29 -34.06
C GLY A 190 -9.43 -24.86 -34.39
N SER A 191 -9.15 -23.55 -34.42
CA SER A 191 -7.78 -23.02 -34.52
C SER A 191 -7.05 -23.11 -33.18
N SER A 192 -5.72 -23.05 -33.20
CA SER A 192 -4.90 -22.95 -31.99
C SER A 192 -4.55 -21.50 -31.69
N ALA A 193 -4.50 -21.15 -30.40
CA ALA A 193 -4.01 -19.84 -29.96
C ALA A 193 -2.53 -19.67 -30.30
N GLN A 194 -2.14 -18.49 -30.76
CA GLN A 194 -0.74 -18.18 -31.04
C GLN A 194 -0.20 -17.29 -29.93
N LEU A 195 0.92 -17.71 -29.34
CA LEU A 195 1.68 -16.87 -28.41
C LEU A 195 2.21 -15.64 -29.15
N LEU A 196 2.20 -14.50 -28.47
CA LEU A 196 2.86 -13.30 -28.95
C LEU A 196 4.36 -13.60 -29.07
N PRO A 197 4.99 -13.38 -30.24
CA PRO A 197 6.41 -13.63 -30.40
C PRO A 197 7.17 -12.83 -29.35
N ASP A 198 8.04 -13.49 -28.58
CA ASP A 198 9.00 -12.79 -27.73
C ASP A 198 9.80 -11.85 -28.63
N LEU A 199 9.64 -10.54 -28.44
CA LEU A 199 10.47 -9.57 -29.16
C LEU A 199 11.93 -9.93 -28.86
N PRO A 200 12.80 -10.04 -29.88
CA PRO A 200 14.18 -10.39 -29.64
C PRO A 200 14.77 -9.38 -28.65
N VAL A 201 15.21 -9.89 -27.50
CA VAL A 201 15.80 -9.11 -26.38
C VAL A 201 17.06 -8.33 -26.81
N ASN A 202 17.53 -8.56 -28.03
CA ASN A 202 18.64 -7.85 -28.62
C ASN A 202 18.19 -7.20 -29.94
N PRO A 203 17.73 -5.94 -29.94
CA PRO A 203 17.87 -5.12 -31.12
C PRO A 203 19.37 -4.91 -31.28
N GLN A 204 20.06 -5.87 -31.91
CA GLN A 204 21.42 -5.60 -32.34
C GLN A 204 21.31 -4.43 -33.31
N VAL A 205 21.62 -3.27 -32.73
CA VAL A 205 22.07 -2.05 -33.35
C VAL A 205 22.83 -2.52 -34.58
N ARG A 206 22.22 -2.35 -35.76
CA ARG A 206 22.99 -2.30 -37.00
C ARG A 206 23.89 -1.09 -36.83
N SER A 207 25.01 -1.29 -36.15
CA SER A 207 26.07 -0.30 -36.04
C SER A 207 26.62 -0.22 -37.45
N THR A 208 26.09 0.73 -38.23
CA THR A 208 26.61 1.11 -39.54
C THR A 208 27.90 1.90 -39.41
N VAL A 209 28.54 1.89 -38.24
CA VAL A 209 29.85 2.49 -38.03
C VAL A 209 30.90 1.50 -38.54
N PRO A 210 31.51 1.74 -39.71
CA PRO A 210 32.63 0.93 -40.15
C PRO A 210 33.76 1.03 -39.10
N PRO A 211 34.49 -0.07 -38.86
CA PRO A 211 35.61 -0.05 -37.92
C PRO A 211 36.62 1.05 -38.34
N PRO A 212 37.22 1.79 -37.39
CA PRO A 212 38.28 2.74 -37.68
C PRO A 212 39.42 2.01 -38.42
N GLY A 213 39.61 2.33 -39.70
CA GLY A 213 40.62 1.70 -40.56
C GLY A 213 40.09 0.95 -41.79
N ALA A 214 38.77 0.84 -41.99
CA ALA A 214 38.22 0.34 -43.26
C ALA A 214 38.46 1.36 -44.39
N ALA A 215 39.43 1.06 -45.26
CA ALA A 215 39.64 1.81 -46.49
C ALA A 215 38.37 1.75 -47.37
N PRO A 216 37.97 2.86 -48.01
CA PRO A 216 36.84 2.84 -48.93
C PRO A 216 37.12 1.86 -50.08
N PRO A 217 36.15 1.03 -50.49
CA PRO A 217 36.30 0.18 -51.65
C PRO A 217 36.50 1.03 -52.90
N ALA A 218 37.64 0.83 -53.57
CA ALA A 218 37.92 1.40 -54.88
C ALA A 218 36.94 0.80 -55.90
N GLY A 219 35.87 1.53 -56.21
CA GLY A 219 34.93 1.09 -57.23
C GLY A 219 33.55 1.72 -57.24
N GLN A 220 33.36 2.90 -56.64
CA GLN A 220 32.08 3.60 -56.75
C GLN A 220 32.09 4.49 -58.00
N PRO A 221 31.26 4.22 -59.03
CA PRO A 221 31.15 5.08 -60.20
C PRO A 221 30.61 6.44 -59.78
N THR A 222 31.27 7.48 -60.29
CA THR A 222 30.93 8.88 -60.09
C THR A 222 29.51 9.13 -60.61
N PRO A 223 28.61 9.79 -59.84
CA PRO A 223 27.35 10.24 -60.39
C PRO A 223 27.63 11.32 -61.45
N GLN A 224 27.33 10.95 -62.69
CA GLN A 224 27.35 11.83 -63.85
C GLN A 224 26.27 12.90 -63.66
N GLY A 225 26.65 14.16 -63.88
CA GLY A 225 25.83 15.33 -63.59
C GLY A 225 24.49 15.38 -64.32
N ALA A 226 23.51 15.99 -63.65
CA ALA A 226 22.30 16.50 -64.26
C ALA A 226 22.27 18.03 -64.09
N PRO A 227 22.14 18.82 -65.18
CA PRO A 227 21.91 20.26 -65.12
C PRO A 227 20.40 20.60 -65.18
N GLY A 228 20.03 21.76 -64.62
CA GLY A 228 18.68 22.37 -64.67
C GLY A 228 17.94 22.23 -63.34
N THR A 229 17.94 23.17 -62.40
CA THR A 229 17.42 24.56 -62.45
C THR A 229 15.97 24.63 -62.91
N GLU A 230 15.02 24.41 -62.00
CA GLU A 230 13.80 25.23 -61.98
C GLU A 230 13.21 25.27 -60.56
N GLN A 231 13.23 26.48 -60.03
CA GLN A 231 12.81 26.89 -58.71
C GLN A 231 11.34 27.34 -58.82
N LEU A 232 10.39 26.54 -58.33
CA LEU A 232 9.00 26.95 -58.22
C LEU A 232 8.67 27.22 -56.74
N ILE A 233 8.45 28.51 -56.47
CA ILE A 233 7.99 29.08 -55.21
C ILE A 233 6.47 28.86 -55.11
N PRO A 234 5.92 28.30 -54.02
CA PRO A 234 4.49 28.39 -53.78
C PRO A 234 4.14 29.69 -53.04
N THR A 235 3.43 30.58 -53.74
CA THR A 235 2.73 31.75 -53.17
C THR A 235 1.60 31.28 -52.27
N ILE A 236 1.65 31.64 -50.99
CA ILE A 236 0.56 31.44 -50.03
C ILE A 236 -0.37 32.65 -50.13
N ALA A 237 -1.60 32.42 -50.59
CA ALA A 237 -2.68 33.39 -50.48
C ALA A 237 -3.32 33.29 -49.08
N ALA A 238 -3.37 34.41 -48.38
CA ALA A 238 -4.18 34.58 -47.19
C ALA A 238 -5.63 34.86 -47.62
N SER A 239 -6.56 34.07 -47.09
CA SER A 239 -7.99 34.38 -47.10
C SER A 239 -8.43 34.57 -45.65
N GLY A 240 -9.13 35.69 -45.42
CA GLY A 240 -9.64 36.11 -44.12
C GLY A 240 -10.92 35.41 -43.68
#